data_AF-H6PVA3-F1
#
_entry.id   AF-H6PVA3-F1
#
_cell.length_a   1.000
_cell.length_b   1.000
_cell.length_c   1.000
_cell.angle_alpha   90.00
_cell.angle_beta   90.00
_cell.angle_gamma   90.00
#
_symmetry.space_group_name_H-M   'P 1'
#
loop_
_entity.id
_entity.type
_entity.pdbx_description
1 polymer ?
#
loop_
_entity_poly.entity_id
_entity_poly.type
_entity_poly.pdbx_seq_one_letter_code
_entity_poly.pdbx_strand_id
1 'polypeptide(L)' 'MKNFIFTSESVSEGHPDKIADQISDTVLDEMLKQDPNGRVACETFVTTGLVLVSGLVPM' A
#
# COMPACT_ATOMS: atom_id res chain seq x y z
N MET A 1 -9.38 -9.09 37.69
CA MET A 1 -8.74 -8.74 36.41
C MET A 1 -7.47 -7.95 36.72
N LYS A 2 -6.32 -8.29 36.12
CA LYS A 2 -5.09 -7.50 36.23
C LYS A 2 -5.23 -6.25 35.34
N ASN A 3 -4.86 -5.08 35.83
CA ASN A 3 -4.69 -3.91 34.98
C ASN A 3 -3.51 -4.16 34.03
N PHE A 4 -3.74 -3.99 32.72
CA PHE A 4 -2.73 -4.11 31.67
C PHE A 4 -2.71 -2.80 30.88
N ILE A 5 -1.51 -2.31 30.54
CA ILE A 5 -1.32 -1.10 29.75
C ILE A 5 -1.01 -1.54 28.32
N PHE A 6 -1.81 -1.04 27.37
CA PHE A 6 -1.64 -1.24 25.93
C PHE A 6 -1.51 0.13 25.25
N THR A 7 -0.63 0.24 24.27
CA THR A 7 -0.49 1.44 23.44
C THR A 7 -0.49 1.02 21.97
N SER A 8 -1.11 1.83 21.12
CA SER A 8 -1.12 1.68 19.66
C SER A 8 -0.79 3.02 19.02
N GLU A 9 -0.28 2.98 17.79
CA GLU A 9 0.00 4.16 16.98
C GLU A 9 -0.75 4.12 15.65
N SER A 10 -0.79 5.26 14.98
CA SER A 10 -1.30 5.42 13.62
C SER A 10 -0.58 6.60 12.98
N VAL A 11 -0.51 6.62 11.65
CA VAL A 11 0.08 7.69 10.87
C VAL A 11 -0.93 8.21 9.85
N SER A 12 -0.81 9.48 9.47
CA SER A 12 -1.72 10.08 8.49
C SER A 12 -1.45 9.58 7.08
N GLU A 13 -2.38 9.85 6.17
CA GLU A 13 -2.28 9.53 4.73
C GLU A 13 -1.03 10.12 4.05
N GLY A 14 -0.46 11.19 4.59
CA GLY A 14 0.76 11.83 4.09
C GLY A 14 2.06 11.20 4.57
N HIS A 15 2.01 10.20 5.46
CA HIS A 15 3.19 9.44 5.83
C HIS A 15 3.75 8.71 4.59
N PRO A 16 5.07 8.73 4.33
CA PRO A 16 5.63 8.13 3.12
C PRO A 16 5.19 6.67 2.89
N ASP A 17 5.16 5.86 3.95
CA ASP A 17 4.67 4.48 3.85
C ASP A 17 3.19 4.41 3.47
N LYS A 18 2.35 5.31 4.01
CA LYS A 18 0.93 5.36 3.62
C LYS A 18 0.72 5.90 2.20
N ILE A 19 1.60 6.75 1.70
CA ILE A 19 1.60 7.18 0.30
C ILE A 19 1.95 5.98 -0.59
N ALA A 20 2.98 5.20 -0.22
CA ALA A 20 3.34 3.99 -0.93
C ALA A 20 2.20 2.96 -0.96
N ASP A 21 1.57 2.70 0.19
CA ASP A 21 0.39 1.83 0.31
C ASP A 21 -0.72 2.26 -0.66
N GLN A 22 -1.09 3.54 -0.65
CA GLN A 22 -2.17 4.07 -1.49
C GLN A 22 -1.87 3.94 -2.99
N ILE A 23 -0.62 4.16 -3.40
CA ILE A 23 -0.21 3.99 -4.81
C ILE A 23 -0.31 2.52 -5.21
N SER A 24 0.18 1.60 -4.37
CA SER A 24 0.08 0.16 -4.63
C SER A 24 -1.38 -0.32 -4.71
N ASP A 25 -2.23 0.13 -3.78
CA ASP A 25 -3.66 -0.21 -3.78
C ASP A 25 -4.38 0.35 -5.01
N THR A 26 -4.00 1.54 -5.49
CA THR A 26 -4.58 2.12 -6.72
C THR A 26 -4.32 1.22 -7.94
N VAL A 27 -3.14 0.59 -8.02
CA VAL A 27 -2.82 -0.37 -9.08
C VAL A 27 -3.68 -1.64 -8.95
N LEU A 28 -3.87 -2.14 -7.72
CA LEU A 28 -4.77 -3.27 -7.45
C LEU A 28 -6.22 -2.95 -7.84
N ASP A 29 -6.72 -1.78 -7.46
CA ASP A 29 -8.07 -1.34 -7.78
C ASP A 29 -8.29 -1.30 -9.29
N GLU A 30 -7.33 -0.78 -10.05
CA GLU A 30 -7.44 -0.72 -11.51
C GLU A 30 -7.38 -2.10 -12.15
N MET A 31 -6.56 -3.01 -11.61
CA MET A 31 -6.53 -4.41 -12.03
C MET A 31 -7.88 -5.09 -11.79
N LEU A 32 -8.42 -4.97 -10.57
CA LEU A 32 -9.68 -5.63 -10.18
C LEU A 32 -10.91 -5.08 -10.93
N LYS A 33 -10.87 -3.83 -11.39
CA LYS A 33 -11.90 -3.28 -12.29
C LYS A 33 -11.95 -4.00 -13.64
N GLN A 34 -10.80 -4.43 -14.15
CA GLN A 34 -10.67 -5.06 -15.47
C GLN A 34 -10.79 -6.57 -15.39
N ASP A 35 -10.15 -7.18 -14.38
CA ASP A 35 -10.24 -8.61 -14.06
C ASP A 35 -10.46 -8.80 -12.54
N PRO A 36 -11.68 -9.15 -12.11
CA PRO A 36 -11.98 -9.42 -10.70
C PRO A 36 -11.18 -10.57 -10.08
N ASN A 37 -10.57 -11.43 -10.89
CA ASN A 37 -9.67 -12.51 -10.43
C ASN A 37 -8.19 -12.18 -10.67
N GLY A 38 -7.91 -10.97 -11.14
CA GLY A 38 -6.58 -10.47 -11.46
C GLY A 38 -5.68 -10.52 -10.23
N ARG A 39 -4.43 -10.94 -10.42
CA ARG A 39 -3.45 -11.04 -9.35
C ARG A 39 -2.36 -10.03 -9.61
N VAL A 40 -2.13 -9.11 -8.67
CA VAL A 40 -1.00 -8.17 -8.76
C VAL A 40 -0.14 -8.29 -7.52
N ALA A 41 1.17 -8.15 -7.70
CA ALA A 41 2.11 -7.91 -6.61
C ALA A 41 2.80 -6.57 -6.90
N CYS A 42 2.19 -5.48 -6.43
CA CYS A 42 2.66 -4.11 -6.64
C CYS A 42 3.30 -3.56 -5.37
N GLU A 43 4.57 -3.22 -5.45
CA GLU A 43 5.35 -2.61 -4.38
C GLU A 43 5.73 -1.18 -4.78
N THR A 44 5.56 -0.24 -3.86
CA THR A 44 5.89 1.17 -4.10
C THR A 44 6.95 1.64 -3.11
N PHE A 45 8.01 2.26 -3.61
CA PHE A 45 9.07 2.86 -2.81
C PHE A 45 9.08 4.36 -3.05
N VAL A 46 9.01 5.14 -1.98
CA VAL A 46 9.00 6.61 -2.06
C VAL A 46 10.23 7.19 -1.37
N THR A 47 10.85 8.16 -2.02
CA THR A 47 11.91 8.99 -1.43
C THR A 47 11.85 10.40 -2.03
N THR A 48 12.78 11.26 -1.66
CA THR A 48 12.76 12.67 -2.09
C THR A 48 12.80 12.78 -3.62
N GLY A 49 11.69 13.24 -4.20
CA GLY A 49 11.56 13.47 -5.64
C GLY A 49 11.49 12.20 -6.49
N LEU A 50 11.31 11.03 -5.89
CA LEU A 50 11.26 9.75 -6.61
C LEU A 50 10.16 8.85 -6.04
N VAL A 51 9.37 8.30 -6.95
CA VAL A 51 8.44 7.19 -6.71
C VAL A 51 8.86 6.06 -7.65
N LEU A 52 9.23 4.92 -7.08
CA LEU A 52 9.53 3.69 -7.82
C LEU A 52 8.40 2.70 -7.59
N VAL A 53 7.71 2.31 -8.67
CA VAL A 53 6.72 1.23 -8.67
C VAL A 53 7.39 -0.02 -9.25
N SER A 54 7.34 -1.12 -8.52
CA SER A 54 8.02 -2.37 -8.87
C SER A 54 7.12 -3.56 -8.56
N GLY A 55 7.32 -4.67 -9.27
CA GLY A 55 6.64 -5.93 -8.99
C GLY A 55 6.12 -6.62 -10.24
N LEU A 56 5.11 -7.47 -10.05
CA LEU A 56 4.55 -8.31 -11.11
C LEU A 56 3.08 -7.95 -11.36
N VAL A 57 2.79 -7.59 -12.60
CA VAL A 57 1.44 -7.46 -13.16
C VAL A 57 1.31 -8.48 -14.29
N PRO A 58 0.80 -9.69 -14.04
CA PRO A 58 0.53 -10.67 -15.09
C PRO A 58 -0.68 -10.17 -15.91
N MET A 59 -0.48 -10.01 -17.21
CA MET A 59 -1.56 -9.76 -18.17
C MET A 59 -2.51 -10.94 -18.28
#